data_AF-A0A821I0B0-F1
#
_entry.id   AF-A0A821I0B0-F1
#
_cell.length_a   1.000
_cell.length_b   1.000
_cell.length_c   1.000
_cell.angle_alpha   90.00
_cell.angle_beta   90.00
_cell.angle_gamma   90.00
#
_symmetry.space_group_name_H-M   'P 1'
#
loop_
_entity.id
_entity.type
_entity.pdbx_description
1 polymer ?
#
loop_
_entity_poly.entity_id
_entity_poly.type
_entity_poly.pdbx_seq_one_letter_code
_entity_poly.pdbx_strand_id
1 'polypeptide(L)'
;MSPNHFVPLMSTSNVMTPDKKTFKNNATVQIRIPEFQSSPSRRLPSEINIENDSAQSIISTTIQREPNDIESQHQSRIEKKRECARSSRMNETNDQRQKRLEKQKNQTQSRRAIETEKQRANRLQNNRERIRSTRANETEEQRQIRLGHQRERSQTNRTKKKLKKHASDNIAVQPQNIDMQLNETEEQAPCDDDNMTDLVQKAISRGLKETCLQQFLQQMSMSALAETTCSVCNVRTAVKKSKKIPVSKIPNAHLLKVSDELKDLIITNQSSTAQNSSGINIHTAEHDQ
;
A
#
# COMPACT_ATOMS: atom_id res chain seq x y z
N MET A 1 7.43 -55.47 36.14
CA MET A 1 8.43 -55.78 35.12
C MET A 1 7.75 -56.04 33.78
N SER A 2 7.81 -55.07 32.86
CA SER A 2 7.87 -55.25 31.40
C SER A 2 7.89 -53.86 30.75
N PRO A 3 8.85 -53.55 29.87
CA PRO A 3 8.98 -52.26 29.23
C PRO A 3 8.30 -52.27 27.85
N ASN A 4 7.45 -51.28 27.57
CA ASN A 4 6.94 -51.07 26.22
C ASN A 4 7.90 -50.17 25.43
N HIS A 5 8.60 -50.82 24.49
CA HIS A 5 9.29 -50.23 23.36
C HIS A 5 8.32 -49.42 22.49
N PHE A 6 8.70 -48.19 22.12
CA PHE A 6 8.14 -47.53 20.95
C PHE A 6 9.27 -47.16 19.99
N VAL A 7 9.19 -47.71 18.79
CA VAL A 7 10.14 -47.62 17.68
C VAL A 7 9.82 -46.35 16.85
N PRO A 8 10.82 -45.62 16.31
CA PRO A 8 10.56 -44.47 15.46
C PRO A 8 10.29 -44.89 14.01
N LEU A 9 9.20 -44.39 13.43
CA LEU A 9 8.87 -44.52 12.01
C LEU A 9 9.73 -43.56 11.18
N MET A 10 10.69 -44.12 10.46
CA MET A 10 11.30 -43.57 9.25
C MET A 10 10.44 -43.90 8.02
N SER A 11 10.74 -43.18 6.92
CA SER A 11 10.40 -43.46 5.51
C SER A 11 9.33 -42.51 4.93
N THR A 12 9.74 -41.42 4.27
CA THR A 12 10.08 -41.28 2.84
C THR A 12 8.86 -41.35 1.91
N SER A 13 8.53 -40.21 1.31
CA SER A 13 7.77 -40.18 0.05
C SER A 13 8.42 -39.20 -0.92
N ASN A 14 8.90 -39.78 -2.01
CA ASN A 14 9.52 -39.17 -3.17
C ASN A 14 8.63 -38.08 -3.79
N VAL A 15 9.17 -36.87 -3.97
CA VAL A 15 8.58 -35.85 -4.84
C VAL A 15 9.22 -35.99 -6.22
N MET A 16 8.49 -36.60 -7.15
CA MET A 16 8.79 -36.59 -8.58
C MET A 16 8.85 -35.15 -9.10
N THR A 17 10.00 -34.76 -9.64
CA THR A 17 10.15 -33.55 -10.46
C THR A 17 9.62 -33.81 -11.87
N PRO A 18 8.80 -32.91 -12.46
CA PRO A 18 8.40 -33.05 -13.85
C PRO A 18 9.51 -32.59 -14.80
N ASP A 19 9.82 -33.46 -15.76
CA ASP A 19 10.74 -33.24 -16.87
C ASP A 19 10.39 -31.99 -17.69
N LYS A 20 11.33 -31.04 -17.72
CA LYS A 20 11.28 -29.89 -18.64
C LYS A 20 11.69 -30.35 -20.04
N LYS A 21 10.69 -30.71 -20.85
CA LYS A 21 10.83 -30.87 -22.30
C LYS A 21 11.30 -29.56 -22.93
N THR A 22 12.49 -29.59 -23.52
CA THR A 22 13.04 -28.52 -24.36
C THR A 22 12.37 -28.55 -25.73
N PHE A 23 11.35 -27.71 -25.94
CA PHE A 23 10.82 -27.43 -27.28
C PHE A 23 11.81 -26.54 -28.03
N LYS A 24 12.58 -27.14 -28.94
CA LYS A 24 13.35 -26.43 -29.97
C LYS A 24 12.40 -26.00 -31.09
N ASN A 25 11.81 -24.82 -30.97
CA ASN A 25 11.08 -24.20 -32.07
C ASN A 25 12.07 -23.35 -32.89
N ASN A 26 12.76 -23.99 -33.84
CA ASN A 26 13.46 -23.30 -34.93
C ASN A 26 12.42 -22.92 -35.99
N ALA A 27 11.69 -21.83 -35.76
CA ALA A 27 10.89 -21.18 -36.79
C ALA A 27 11.55 -19.84 -37.09
N THR A 28 12.24 -19.76 -38.22
CA THR A 28 12.78 -18.53 -38.79
C THR A 28 11.61 -17.62 -39.16
N VAL A 29 11.18 -16.79 -38.21
CA VAL A 29 10.19 -15.74 -38.46
C VAL A 29 10.89 -14.66 -39.28
N GLN A 30 10.70 -14.70 -40.61
CA GLN A 30 11.06 -13.59 -41.49
C GLN A 30 10.12 -12.41 -41.18
N ILE A 31 10.61 -11.47 -40.37
CA ILE A 31 9.94 -10.19 -40.17
C ILE A 31 10.13 -9.38 -41.45
N ARG A 32 9.10 -9.35 -42.31
CA ARG A 32 9.04 -8.37 -43.41
C ARG A 32 8.96 -6.98 -42.80
N ILE A 33 10.06 -6.24 -42.87
CA ILE A 33 10.09 -4.81 -42.62
C ILE A 33 9.32 -4.16 -43.78
N PRO A 34 8.25 -3.41 -43.56
CA PRO A 34 7.60 -2.65 -44.64
C PRO A 34 8.59 -1.61 -45.16
N GLU A 35 8.86 -1.65 -46.46
CA GLU A 35 9.57 -0.59 -47.18
C GLU A 35 8.77 0.71 -47.02
N PHE A 36 9.22 1.57 -46.13
CA PHE A 36 8.78 2.96 -46.13
C PHE A 36 9.46 3.63 -47.32
N GLN A 37 8.66 4.03 -48.31
CA GLN A 37 9.11 4.96 -49.33
C GLN A 37 9.69 6.18 -48.62
N SER A 38 10.98 6.42 -48.86
CA SER A 38 11.72 7.55 -48.34
C SER A 38 10.97 8.83 -48.68
N SER A 39 10.55 9.57 -47.65
CA SER A 39 9.93 10.87 -47.82
C SER A 39 10.91 11.82 -48.52
N PRO A 40 10.55 12.46 -49.64
CA PRO A 40 11.40 13.41 -50.32
C PRO A 40 11.27 14.76 -49.64
N SER A 41 12.06 15.03 -48.60
CA SER A 41 12.29 16.39 -48.12
C SER A 41 13.48 16.48 -47.18
N ARG A 42 14.68 16.47 -47.78
CA ARG A 42 15.76 17.33 -47.31
C ARG A 42 16.30 18.07 -48.52
N ARG A 43 16.13 19.40 -48.48
CA ARG A 43 16.72 20.34 -49.43
C ARG A 43 18.20 20.01 -49.59
N LEU A 44 18.60 19.64 -50.80
CA LEU A 44 19.99 19.63 -51.22
C LEU A 44 20.49 21.09 -51.16
N PRO A 45 21.62 21.36 -50.50
CA PRO A 45 22.32 22.62 -50.66
C PRO A 45 22.75 22.75 -52.12
N SER A 46 22.47 23.91 -52.71
CA SER A 46 22.89 24.30 -54.05
C SER A 46 24.38 24.02 -54.28
N GLU A 47 24.66 23.36 -55.40
CA GLU A 47 25.97 23.06 -55.94
C GLU A 47 26.80 24.35 -56.07
N ILE A 48 27.80 24.50 -55.20
CA ILE A 48 28.94 25.37 -55.45
C ILE A 48 30.00 24.46 -56.06
N ASN A 49 30.20 24.57 -57.37
CA ASN A 49 31.31 23.95 -58.08
C ASN A 49 32.62 24.55 -57.54
N ILE A 50 33.26 23.81 -56.63
CA ILE A 50 34.68 23.98 -56.32
C ILE A 50 35.34 22.70 -56.84
N GLU A 51 35.97 22.80 -58.01
CA GLU A 51 36.95 21.82 -58.47
C GLU A 51 38.01 21.67 -57.36
N ASN A 52 37.99 20.54 -56.67
CA ASN A 52 38.99 20.20 -55.67
C ASN A 52 39.15 18.68 -55.65
N ASP A 53 40.11 18.20 -56.44
CA ASP A 53 40.58 16.80 -56.51
C ASP A 53 41.15 16.25 -55.18
N SER A 54 41.12 17.04 -54.11
CA SER A 54 41.49 16.62 -52.75
C SER A 54 40.31 16.01 -51.96
N ALA A 55 39.05 16.24 -52.37
CA ALA A 55 37.88 15.80 -51.63
C ALA A 55 37.56 14.30 -51.77
N GLN A 56 38.01 13.65 -52.86
CA GLN A 56 37.77 12.21 -53.07
C GLN A 56 38.68 11.31 -52.21
N SER A 57 39.83 11.83 -51.77
CA SER A 57 40.75 11.13 -50.86
C SER A 57 40.21 11.04 -49.43
N ILE A 58 39.49 12.07 -48.98
CA ILE A 58 38.93 12.13 -47.61
C ILE A 58 37.69 11.23 -47.48
N ILE A 59 36.88 11.12 -48.54
CA ILE A 59 35.69 10.26 -48.55
C ILE A 59 36.08 8.77 -48.61
N SER A 60 37.13 8.43 -49.36
CA SER A 60 37.62 7.04 -49.48
C SER A 60 38.30 6.52 -48.20
N THR A 61 38.92 7.40 -47.40
CA THR A 61 39.57 7.02 -46.12
C THR A 61 38.59 6.82 -44.95
N THR A 62 37.33 7.24 -45.10
CA THR A 62 36.31 7.08 -44.06
C THR A 62 35.59 5.71 -44.15
N ILE A 63 35.65 5.04 -45.30
CA ILE A 63 34.94 3.77 -45.57
C ILE A 63 35.82 2.54 -45.24
N GLN A 64 37.13 2.71 -45.07
CA GLN A 64 38.10 1.63 -44.79
C GLN A 64 38.45 1.46 -43.29
N ARG A 65 37.75 2.15 -42.37
CA ARG A 65 37.98 1.95 -40.94
C ARG A 65 37.20 0.73 -40.46
N GLU A 66 37.92 -0.26 -39.96
CA GLU A 66 37.39 -1.47 -39.33
C GLU A 66 36.21 -1.14 -38.40
N PRO A 67 35.05 -1.84 -38.52
CA PRO A 67 33.85 -1.57 -37.72
C PRO A 67 34.10 -1.52 -36.20
N ASN A 68 35.10 -2.27 -35.74
CA ASN A 68 35.49 -2.36 -34.33
C ASN A 68 36.14 -1.08 -33.79
N ASP A 69 36.90 -0.36 -34.61
CA ASP A 69 37.53 0.91 -34.19
C ASP A 69 36.49 2.02 -34.05
N ILE A 70 35.43 1.98 -34.87
CA ILE A 70 34.31 2.92 -34.81
C ILE A 70 33.47 2.66 -33.56
N GLU A 71 33.20 1.40 -33.22
CA GLU A 71 32.44 1.03 -32.02
C GLU A 71 33.25 1.35 -30.76
N SER A 72 34.56 1.01 -30.71
CA SER A 72 35.43 1.33 -29.58
C SER A 72 35.52 2.83 -29.34
N GLN A 73 35.71 3.63 -30.39
CA GLN A 73 35.68 5.09 -30.30
C GLN A 73 34.30 5.63 -29.91
N HIS A 74 33.21 5.01 -30.36
CA HIS A 74 31.86 5.35 -29.93
C HIS A 74 31.69 5.11 -28.42
N GLN A 75 32.05 3.92 -27.93
CA GLN A 75 31.97 3.56 -26.52
C GLN A 75 32.83 4.48 -25.65
N SER A 76 34.06 4.80 -26.07
CA SER A 76 34.92 5.76 -25.39
C SER A 76 34.26 7.15 -25.29
N ARG A 77 33.65 7.65 -26.37
CA ARG A 77 32.91 8.92 -26.36
C ARG A 77 31.68 8.88 -25.44
N ILE A 78 30.94 7.76 -25.42
CA ILE A 78 29.78 7.59 -24.54
C ILE A 78 30.23 7.54 -23.08
N GLU A 79 31.32 6.85 -22.76
CA GLU A 79 31.81 6.76 -21.39
C GLU A 79 32.32 8.10 -20.89
N LYS A 80 33.07 8.85 -21.71
CA LYS A 80 33.47 10.23 -21.38
C LYS A 80 32.24 11.13 -21.11
N LYS A 81 31.17 11.01 -21.90
CA LYS A 81 29.92 11.74 -21.65
C LYS A 81 29.25 11.33 -20.34
N ARG A 82 29.24 10.05 -20.00
CA ARG A 82 28.71 9.54 -18.72
C ARG A 82 29.52 10.07 -17.55
N GLU A 83 30.84 10.08 -17.66
CA GLU A 83 31.75 10.59 -16.64
C GLU A 83 31.54 12.09 -16.39
N CYS A 84 31.50 12.89 -17.45
CA CYS A 84 31.17 14.32 -17.33
C CYS A 84 29.80 14.53 -16.68
N ALA A 85 28.79 13.73 -17.05
CA ALA A 85 27.46 13.82 -16.44
C ALA A 85 27.45 13.40 -14.95
N ARG A 86 28.25 12.39 -14.56
CA ARG A 86 28.41 11.99 -13.15
C ARG A 86 29.09 13.10 -12.35
N SER A 87 30.21 13.61 -12.84
CA SER A 87 30.96 14.70 -12.19
C SER A 87 30.11 15.97 -12.06
N SER A 88 29.41 16.37 -13.12
CA SER A 88 28.48 17.50 -13.08
C SER A 88 27.38 17.31 -12.02
N ARG A 89 26.78 16.12 -11.91
CA ARG A 89 25.74 15.83 -10.91
C ARG A 89 26.26 15.81 -9.47
N MET A 90 27.51 15.41 -9.26
CA MET A 90 28.13 15.44 -7.92
C MET A 90 28.36 16.87 -7.44
N ASN A 91 28.63 17.79 -8.36
CA ASN A 91 28.89 19.20 -8.06
C ASN A 91 27.65 20.11 -8.18
N GLU A 92 26.46 19.53 -8.39
CA GLU A 92 25.21 20.29 -8.47
C GLU A 92 24.84 20.89 -7.10
N THR A 93 24.44 22.16 -7.09
CA THR A 93 23.78 22.74 -5.91
C THR A 93 22.36 22.17 -5.76
N ASN A 94 21.75 22.30 -4.57
CA ASN A 94 20.38 21.83 -4.35
C ASN A 94 19.39 22.48 -5.32
N ASP A 95 19.50 23.80 -5.57
CA ASP A 95 18.63 24.52 -6.50
C ASP A 95 18.79 24.04 -7.95
N GLN A 96 20.02 23.81 -8.39
CA GLN A 96 20.29 23.24 -9.72
C GLN A 96 19.70 21.84 -9.86
N ARG A 97 19.85 21.01 -8.83
CA ARG A 97 19.27 19.67 -8.76
C ARG A 97 17.74 19.74 -8.84
N GLN A 98 17.11 20.65 -8.10
CA GLN A 98 15.66 20.83 -8.11
C GLN A 98 15.17 21.27 -9.49
N LYS A 99 15.78 22.31 -10.09
CA LYS A 99 15.46 22.78 -11.45
C LYS A 99 15.59 21.65 -12.49
N ARG A 100 16.65 20.83 -12.39
CA ARG A 100 16.84 19.67 -13.28
C ARG A 100 15.75 18.63 -13.10
N LEU A 101 15.39 18.28 -11.87
CA LEU A 101 14.33 17.31 -11.58
C LEU A 101 12.95 17.81 -12.02
N GLU A 102 12.66 19.08 -11.82
CA GLU A 102 11.42 19.72 -12.28
C GLU A 102 11.31 19.69 -13.81
N LYS A 103 12.38 20.06 -14.51
CA LYS A 103 12.45 19.96 -15.98
C LYS A 103 12.19 18.51 -16.45
N GLN A 104 12.80 17.52 -15.79
CA GLN A 104 12.59 16.11 -16.12
C GLN A 104 11.16 15.62 -15.85
N LYS A 105 10.55 16.09 -14.76
CA LYS A 105 9.15 15.84 -14.42
C LYS A 105 8.22 16.41 -15.50
N ASN A 106 8.42 17.66 -15.89
CA ASN A 106 7.61 18.35 -16.90
C ASN A 106 7.74 17.64 -18.27
N GLN A 107 8.96 17.31 -18.70
CA GLN A 107 9.16 16.53 -19.93
C GLN A 107 8.46 15.17 -19.91
N THR A 108 8.50 14.48 -18.77
CA THR A 108 7.82 13.19 -18.61
C THR A 108 6.29 13.35 -18.64
N GLN A 109 5.76 14.41 -18.05
CA GLN A 109 4.34 14.73 -18.08
C GLN A 109 3.87 15.06 -19.50
N SER A 110 4.58 15.95 -20.21
CA SER A 110 4.27 16.29 -21.60
C SER A 110 4.32 15.08 -22.51
N ARG A 111 5.34 14.22 -22.37
CA ARG A 111 5.43 12.98 -23.15
C ARG A 111 4.26 12.04 -22.87
N ARG A 112 3.82 11.92 -21.61
CA ARG A 112 2.66 11.08 -21.24
C ARG A 112 1.33 11.65 -21.73
N ALA A 113 1.20 12.97 -21.84
CA ALA A 113 -0.02 13.61 -22.31
C ALA A 113 -0.29 13.33 -23.80
N ILE A 114 0.77 13.13 -24.59
CA ILE A 114 0.69 12.83 -26.03
C ILE A 114 0.82 11.32 -26.35
N GLU A 115 0.87 10.45 -25.33
CA GLU A 115 0.97 8.99 -25.53
C GLU A 115 -0.29 8.47 -26.26
N THR A 116 -0.09 7.65 -27.31
CA THR A 116 -1.20 6.89 -27.91
C THR A 116 -1.65 5.77 -26.96
N GLU A 117 -2.89 5.28 -27.09
CA GLU A 117 -3.37 4.21 -26.21
C GLU A 117 -2.51 2.93 -26.30
N LYS A 118 -2.00 2.61 -27.49
CA LYS A 118 -1.06 1.48 -27.68
C LYS A 118 0.25 1.69 -26.92
N GLN A 119 0.83 2.90 -26.98
CA GLN A 119 2.04 3.23 -26.24
C GLN A 119 1.79 3.18 -24.72
N ARG A 120 0.65 3.70 -24.28
CA ARG A 120 0.22 3.67 -22.88
C ARG A 120 0.04 2.24 -22.38
N ALA A 121 -0.61 1.38 -23.15
CA ALA A 121 -0.79 -0.04 -22.83
C ALA A 121 0.55 -0.76 -22.70
N ASN A 122 1.45 -0.59 -23.68
CA ASN A 122 2.80 -1.17 -23.63
C ASN A 122 3.59 -0.67 -22.41
N ARG A 123 3.54 0.63 -22.09
CA ARG A 123 4.20 1.20 -20.91
C ARG A 123 3.66 0.58 -19.62
N LEU A 124 2.35 0.42 -19.50
CA LEU A 124 1.72 -0.20 -18.32
C LEU A 124 2.05 -1.68 -18.21
N GLN A 125 2.07 -2.41 -19.32
CA GLN A 125 2.49 -3.82 -19.36
C GLN A 125 3.93 -3.98 -18.89
N ASN A 126 4.87 -3.24 -19.48
CA ASN A 126 6.28 -3.29 -19.11
C ASN A 126 6.50 -2.93 -17.62
N ASN A 127 5.72 -2.00 -17.09
CA ASN A 127 5.76 -1.66 -15.67
C ASN A 127 5.28 -2.82 -14.78
N ARG A 128 4.18 -3.49 -15.16
CA ARG A 128 3.68 -4.68 -14.43
C ARG A 128 4.70 -5.82 -14.44
N GLU A 129 5.32 -6.08 -15.58
CA GLU A 129 6.37 -7.10 -15.73
C GLU A 129 7.60 -6.77 -14.88
N ARG A 130 8.06 -5.51 -14.91
CA ARG A 130 9.16 -5.05 -14.05
C ARG A 130 8.84 -5.26 -12.57
N ILE A 131 7.66 -4.83 -12.12
CA ILE A 131 7.24 -5.00 -10.72
C ILE A 131 7.17 -6.48 -10.34
N ARG A 132 6.66 -7.33 -11.24
CA ARG A 132 6.62 -8.79 -11.02
C ARG A 132 8.02 -9.36 -10.86
N SER A 133 8.94 -8.99 -11.74
CA SER A 133 10.34 -9.42 -11.69
C SER A 133 11.03 -8.94 -10.41
N THR A 134 10.90 -7.66 -10.05
CA THR A 134 11.44 -7.14 -8.79
C THR A 134 10.90 -7.91 -7.59
N ARG A 135 9.59 -8.19 -7.53
CA ARG A 135 8.97 -8.95 -6.43
C ARG A 135 9.40 -10.41 -6.36
N ALA A 136 9.65 -11.05 -7.50
CA ALA A 136 10.14 -12.42 -7.54
C ALA A 136 11.57 -12.53 -7.00
N ASN A 137 12.37 -11.46 -7.14
CA ASN A 137 13.75 -11.38 -6.68
C ASN A 137 13.89 -10.65 -5.32
N GLU A 138 12.78 -10.35 -4.63
CA GLU A 138 12.81 -9.73 -3.29
C GLU A 138 13.39 -10.71 -2.26
N THR A 139 14.25 -10.22 -1.36
CA THR A 139 14.62 -10.97 -0.16
C THR A 139 13.45 -10.99 0.84
N GLU A 140 13.44 -11.95 1.77
CA GLU A 140 12.35 -12.03 2.76
C GLU A 140 12.26 -10.75 3.62
N GLU A 141 13.39 -10.16 3.99
CA GLU A 141 13.42 -8.88 4.71
C GLU A 141 12.77 -7.75 3.90
N GLN A 142 13.14 -7.60 2.63
CA GLN A 142 12.55 -6.60 1.73
C GLN A 142 11.04 -6.82 1.56
N ARG A 143 10.63 -8.10 1.48
CA ARG A 143 9.22 -8.49 1.40
C ARG A 143 8.46 -8.08 2.66
N GLN A 144 9.00 -8.34 3.85
CA GLN A 144 8.38 -7.95 5.11
C GLN A 144 8.27 -6.43 5.25
N ILE A 145 9.32 -5.68 4.91
CA ILE A 145 9.30 -4.21 4.89
C ILE A 145 8.20 -3.70 3.94
N ARG A 146 8.13 -4.22 2.71
CA ARG A 146 7.11 -3.84 1.73
C ARG A 146 5.69 -4.13 2.25
N LEU A 147 5.47 -5.30 2.83
CA LEU A 147 4.17 -5.67 3.40
C LEU A 147 3.81 -4.80 4.62
N GLY A 148 4.78 -4.48 5.48
CA GLY A 148 4.63 -3.53 6.59
C GLY A 148 4.13 -2.17 6.11
N HIS A 149 4.84 -1.54 5.17
CA HIS A 149 4.42 -0.28 4.57
C HIS A 149 3.05 -0.36 3.87
N GLN A 150 2.73 -1.50 3.24
CA GLN A 150 1.41 -1.69 2.64
C GLN A 150 0.29 -1.71 3.69
N ARG A 151 0.50 -2.36 4.84
CA ARG A 151 -0.46 -2.37 5.95
C ARG A 151 -0.65 -0.97 6.53
N GLU A 152 0.44 -0.27 6.80
CA GLU A 152 0.43 1.11 7.33
C GLU A 152 -0.31 2.07 6.38
N ARG A 153 0.02 2.04 5.08
CA ARG A 153 -0.67 2.85 4.06
C ARG A 153 -2.16 2.51 3.99
N SER A 154 -2.52 1.24 4.11
CA SER A 154 -3.92 0.81 4.10
C SER A 154 -4.67 1.31 5.32
N GLN A 155 -4.06 1.27 6.50
CA GLN A 155 -4.62 1.78 7.75
C GLN A 155 -4.83 3.29 7.68
N THR A 156 -3.80 4.05 7.29
CA THR A 156 -3.88 5.51 7.14
C THR A 156 -4.91 5.94 6.10
N ASN A 157 -5.07 5.19 5.00
CA ASN A 157 -6.13 5.47 4.03
C ASN A 157 -7.53 5.18 4.59
N ARG A 158 -7.70 4.13 5.38
CA ARG A 158 -8.97 3.83 6.05
C ARG A 158 -9.34 4.91 7.06
N THR A 159 -8.39 5.39 7.86
CA THR A 159 -8.63 6.48 8.83
C THR A 159 -8.97 7.79 8.11
N LYS A 160 -8.21 8.16 7.07
CA LYS A 160 -8.51 9.33 6.23
C LYS A 160 -9.90 9.24 5.60
N LYS A 161 -10.31 8.06 5.09
CA LYS A 161 -11.65 7.86 4.53
C LYS A 161 -12.74 8.03 5.59
N LYS A 162 -12.53 7.49 6.80
CA LYS A 162 -13.47 7.69 7.92
C LYS A 162 -13.60 9.16 8.29
N LEU A 163 -12.48 9.88 8.43
CA LEU A 163 -12.48 11.32 8.72
C LEU A 163 -13.21 12.13 7.65
N LYS A 164 -12.95 11.84 6.37
CA LYS A 164 -13.68 12.48 5.26
C LYS A 164 -15.18 12.21 5.30
N LYS A 165 -15.58 10.98 5.62
CA LYS A 165 -17.00 10.62 5.77
C LYS A 165 -17.64 11.35 6.94
N HIS A 166 -16.99 11.40 8.10
CA HIS A 166 -17.47 12.17 9.24
C HIS A 166 -17.59 13.67 8.93
N ALA A 167 -16.65 14.23 8.16
CA ALA A 167 -16.73 15.61 7.70
C ALA A 167 -17.91 15.85 6.76
N SER A 168 -18.18 14.94 5.80
CA SER A 168 -19.34 15.06 4.91
C SER A 168 -20.67 14.87 5.64
N ASP A 169 -20.73 13.94 6.59
CA ASP A 169 -21.95 13.63 7.36
C ASP A 169 -22.29 14.79 8.34
N ASN A 170 -21.29 15.49 8.88
CA ASN A 170 -21.50 16.68 9.73
C ASN A 170 -21.96 17.93 8.95
N ILE A 171 -21.60 18.07 7.68
CA ILE A 171 -22.06 19.20 6.83
C ILE A 171 -23.53 19.01 6.41
N ALA A 172 -24.03 17.78 6.33
CA ALA A 172 -25.39 17.48 5.91
C ALA A 172 -26.47 17.63 7.03
N VAL A 173 -26.08 17.91 8.28
CA VAL A 173 -27.00 17.97 9.44
C VAL A 173 -27.25 19.41 9.95
N GLN A 174 -26.76 20.44 9.27
CA GLN A 174 -27.28 21.81 9.49
C GLN A 174 -27.52 22.54 8.17
N PRO A 175 -28.79 22.59 7.74
CA PRO A 175 -29.27 23.74 7.02
C PRO A 175 -30.56 24.25 7.67
N GLN A 176 -30.54 24.65 8.95
CA GLN A 176 -31.55 25.57 9.51
C GLN A 176 -30.90 26.42 10.61
N ASN A 177 -31.01 27.75 10.43
CA ASN A 177 -30.68 28.84 11.35
C ASN A 177 -29.25 29.38 11.34
N ILE A 178 -28.80 29.92 10.20
CA ILE A 178 -27.97 31.14 10.20
C ILE A 178 -28.45 32.02 9.04
N ASP A 179 -29.71 32.43 9.10
CA ASP A 179 -30.10 33.71 8.53
C ASP A 179 -30.15 34.70 9.69
N MET A 180 -29.65 35.91 9.43
CA MET A 180 -29.76 37.10 10.26
C MET A 180 -28.73 37.24 11.39
N GLN A 181 -27.51 37.62 11.00
CA GLN A 181 -26.79 38.76 11.59
C GLN A 181 -25.56 39.10 10.72
N LEU A 182 -25.83 39.57 9.50
CA LEU A 182 -24.94 40.51 8.84
C LEU A 182 -25.23 41.89 9.45
N ASN A 183 -24.54 42.22 10.53
CA ASN A 183 -24.41 43.60 10.99
C ASN A 183 -22.94 43.97 10.89
N GLU A 184 -22.66 44.72 9.83
CA GLU A 184 -21.78 45.89 9.78
C GLU A 184 -20.95 46.12 11.07
N THR A 185 -19.68 45.73 11.03
CA THR A 185 -18.62 46.48 11.71
C THR A 185 -17.41 46.49 10.79
N GLU A 186 -17.50 47.39 9.84
CA GLU A 186 -16.39 47.88 9.03
C GLU A 186 -15.53 48.76 9.96
N GLU A 187 -14.54 48.15 10.63
CA GLU A 187 -13.44 48.91 11.24
C GLU A 187 -12.12 48.45 10.62
N GLN A 188 -11.48 49.42 9.98
CA GLN A 188 -10.15 49.38 9.40
C GLN A 188 -9.12 48.97 10.46
N ALA A 189 -8.42 47.87 10.23
CA ALA A 189 -7.18 47.55 10.95
C ALA A 189 -5.98 47.83 10.02
N PRO A 190 -5.00 48.64 10.46
CA PRO A 190 -3.76 48.91 9.75
C PRO A 190 -2.91 47.64 9.66
N CYS A 191 -2.27 47.48 8.51
CA CYS A 191 -1.16 46.56 8.30
C CYS A 191 0.09 47.07 9.04
N ASP A 192 0.31 46.56 10.25
CA ASP A 192 1.62 46.57 10.91
C ASP A 192 2.14 45.12 11.00
N ASP A 193 3.18 44.86 10.22
CA ASP A 193 4.10 43.74 10.37
C ASP A 193 4.85 43.87 11.71
N ASP A 194 4.79 42.83 12.55
CA ASP A 194 5.78 42.42 13.58
C ASP A 194 5.12 41.83 14.84
N ASN A 195 4.56 40.62 14.77
CA ASN A 195 4.56 39.72 15.95
C ASN A 195 4.20 38.26 15.59
N MET A 196 5.19 37.48 15.14
CA MET A 196 5.06 36.05 14.81
C MET A 196 5.66 35.17 15.92
N THR A 197 5.33 35.44 17.18
CA THR A 197 5.90 34.71 18.32
C THR A 197 4.93 34.42 19.47
N ASP A 198 3.63 34.23 19.20
CA ASP A 198 2.71 33.85 20.28
C ASP A 198 1.61 32.83 19.92
N LEU A 199 1.89 31.96 18.93
CA LEU A 199 1.18 30.68 18.78
C LEU A 199 1.85 29.58 19.62
N VAL A 200 2.25 29.91 20.85
CA VAL A 200 2.52 28.90 21.87
C VAL A 200 1.19 28.21 22.12
N GLN A 201 1.09 26.96 21.64
CA GLN A 201 -0.04 26.07 21.84
C GLN A 201 -0.50 26.16 23.31
N LYS A 202 -1.64 26.82 23.55
CA LYS A 202 -2.24 26.91 24.89
C LYS A 202 -2.27 25.50 25.47
N ALA A 203 -1.58 25.33 26.60
CA ALA A 203 -1.46 24.04 27.25
C ALA A 203 -2.87 23.48 27.50
N ILE A 204 -3.15 22.28 26.97
CA ILE A 204 -4.42 21.60 27.18
C ILE A 204 -4.66 21.50 28.69
N SER A 205 -5.82 21.97 29.13
CA SER A 205 -6.17 22.00 30.55
C SER A 205 -6.07 20.60 31.16
N ARG A 206 -5.58 20.54 32.40
CA ARG A 206 -5.39 19.27 33.12
C ARG A 206 -6.71 18.48 33.23
N GLY A 207 -7.82 19.18 33.46
CA GLY A 207 -9.15 18.57 33.51
C GLY A 207 -9.51 17.82 32.22
N LEU A 208 -9.28 18.43 31.04
CA LEU A 208 -9.55 17.78 29.76
C LEU A 208 -8.68 16.53 29.54
N LYS A 209 -7.42 16.57 29.97
CA LYS A 209 -6.53 15.40 29.89
C LYS A 209 -7.02 14.26 30.79
N GLU A 210 -7.44 14.57 32.00
CA GLU A 210 -7.95 13.59 32.97
C GLU A 210 -9.26 12.96 32.49
N THR A 211 -10.22 13.75 31.98
CA THR A 211 -11.48 13.20 31.46
C THR A 211 -11.25 12.33 30.23
N CYS A 212 -10.38 12.76 29.31
CA CYS A 212 -10.06 12.00 28.10
C CYS A 212 -9.35 10.69 28.43
N LEU A 213 -8.42 10.70 29.39
CA LEU A 213 -7.73 9.50 29.87
C LEU A 213 -8.71 8.54 30.56
N GLN A 214 -9.61 9.05 31.41
CA GLN A 214 -10.62 8.23 32.09
C GLN A 214 -11.58 7.58 31.09
N GLN A 215 -11.99 8.32 30.06
CA GLN A 215 -12.83 7.82 28.99
C GLN A 215 -12.11 6.76 28.14
N PHE A 216 -10.82 6.95 27.87
CA PHE A 216 -9.97 5.97 27.19
C PHE A 216 -9.83 4.68 28.01
N LEU A 217 -9.52 4.79 29.30
CA LEU A 217 -9.42 3.63 30.21
C LEU A 217 -10.76 2.90 30.33
N GLN A 218 -11.88 3.62 30.33
CA GLN A 218 -13.22 3.03 30.34
C GLN A 218 -13.55 2.30 29.02
N GLN A 219 -13.08 2.80 27.88
CA GLN A 219 -13.24 2.14 26.58
C GLN A 219 -12.34 0.91 26.44
N MET A 220 -11.14 0.93 27.03
CA MET A 220 -10.15 -0.15 26.97
C MET A 220 -10.27 -1.16 28.12
N SER A 221 -11.16 -0.91 29.09
CA SER A 221 -11.44 -1.87 30.17
C SER A 221 -11.96 -3.18 29.57
N MET A 222 -11.43 -4.30 30.05
CA MET A 222 -11.85 -5.66 29.66
C MET A 222 -13.36 -5.88 29.85
N SER A 223 -14.00 -5.15 30.78
CA SER A 223 -15.45 -5.17 30.96
C SER A 223 -16.23 -4.57 29.78
N ALA A 224 -15.66 -3.59 29.09
CA ALA A 224 -16.26 -2.95 27.90
C ALA A 224 -16.04 -3.76 26.62
N LEU A 225 -14.97 -4.55 26.58
CA LEU A 225 -14.62 -5.46 25.49
C LEU A 225 -15.17 -6.87 25.69
N ALA A 226 -15.86 -7.13 26.80
CA ALA A 226 -16.51 -8.41 27.04
C ALA A 226 -17.56 -8.67 25.94
N GLU A 227 -17.27 -9.67 25.11
CA GLU A 227 -18.20 -10.21 24.13
C GLU A 227 -18.94 -11.39 24.74
N THR A 228 -20.26 -11.39 24.61
CA THR A 228 -21.08 -12.56 24.90
C THR A 228 -21.49 -13.21 23.59
N THR A 229 -21.28 -14.52 23.49
CA THR A 229 -21.83 -15.36 22.42
C THR A 229 -23.28 -15.71 22.74
N CYS A 230 -24.19 -15.46 21.80
CA CYS A 230 -25.56 -15.98 21.91
C CYS A 230 -25.51 -17.51 21.78
N SER A 231 -26.03 -18.24 22.77
CA SER A 231 -26.06 -19.71 22.74
C SER A 231 -26.96 -20.27 21.63
N VAL A 232 -27.94 -19.50 21.16
CA VAL A 232 -28.91 -19.93 20.14
C VAL A 232 -28.39 -19.73 18.72
N CYS A 233 -27.79 -18.57 18.42
CA CYS A 233 -27.35 -18.24 17.06
C CYS A 233 -25.84 -18.10 16.89
N ASN A 234 -25.06 -18.32 17.96
CA ASN A 234 -23.59 -18.18 18.00
C ASN A 234 -23.05 -16.81 17.53
N VAL A 235 -23.89 -15.78 17.53
CA VAL A 235 -23.50 -14.41 17.21
C VAL A 235 -22.84 -13.77 18.43
N ARG A 236 -21.65 -13.19 18.23
CA ARG A 236 -20.92 -12.42 19.25
C ARG A 236 -21.47 -11.01 19.32
N THR A 237 -21.86 -10.58 20.51
CA THR A 237 -22.35 -9.22 20.75
C THR A 237 -21.69 -8.62 21.98
N ALA A 238 -21.41 -7.31 21.93
CA ALA A 238 -20.89 -6.60 23.08
C ALA A 238 -21.94 -6.56 24.20
N VAL A 239 -21.54 -6.90 25.43
CA VAL A 239 -22.44 -6.99 26.61
C VAL A 239 -23.28 -5.72 26.81
N LYS A 240 -22.71 -4.55 26.53
CA LYS A 240 -23.40 -3.25 26.69
C LYS A 240 -24.62 -3.07 25.78
N LYS A 241 -24.75 -3.85 24.71
CA LYS A 241 -25.84 -3.74 23.73
C LYS A 241 -26.88 -4.85 23.85
N SER A 242 -26.67 -5.86 24.69
CA SER A 242 -27.64 -6.93 24.87
C SER A 242 -28.70 -6.51 25.90
N LYS A 243 -29.96 -6.42 25.45
CA LYS A 243 -31.10 -6.30 26.36
C LYS A 243 -31.54 -7.72 26.73
N LYS A 244 -31.63 -8.01 28.03
CA LYS A 244 -32.24 -9.25 28.50
C LYS A 244 -33.73 -9.21 28.20
N ILE A 245 -34.20 -10.06 27.29
CA ILE A 245 -35.62 -10.21 26.99
C ILE A 245 -36.10 -11.48 27.70
N PRO A 246 -37.07 -11.41 28.62
CA PRO A 246 -37.64 -12.61 29.22
C PRO A 246 -38.33 -13.45 28.15
N VAL A 247 -38.22 -14.78 28.26
CA VAL A 247 -38.75 -15.73 27.25
C VAL A 247 -40.25 -15.52 27.00
N SER A 248 -41.01 -15.08 28.00
CA SER A 248 -42.44 -14.74 27.89
C SER A 248 -42.75 -13.61 26.91
N LYS A 249 -41.78 -12.75 26.56
CA LYS A 249 -41.94 -11.64 25.60
C LYS A 249 -41.55 -12.02 24.17
N ILE A 250 -41.09 -13.25 23.93
CA ILE A 250 -40.73 -13.71 22.58
C ILE A 250 -42.02 -14.19 21.88
N PRO A 251 -42.46 -13.53 20.79
CA PRO A 251 -43.63 -13.99 20.04
C PRO A 251 -43.40 -15.42 19.56
N ASN A 252 -44.43 -16.26 19.65
CA ASN A 252 -44.37 -17.67 19.24
C ASN A 252 -43.31 -18.52 19.98
N ALA A 253 -42.95 -18.18 21.22
CA ALA A 253 -42.03 -18.99 22.04
C ALA A 253 -42.47 -20.47 22.16
N HIS A 254 -43.78 -20.75 22.07
CA HIS A 254 -44.33 -22.11 22.07
C HIS A 254 -43.97 -22.93 20.82
N LEU A 255 -43.57 -22.30 19.71
CA LEU A 255 -43.07 -22.97 18.51
C LEU A 255 -41.58 -23.32 18.61
N LEU A 256 -40.85 -22.73 19.56
CA LEU A 256 -39.48 -23.12 19.88
C LEU A 256 -39.51 -24.40 20.72
N LYS A 257 -39.94 -25.51 20.11
CA LYS A 257 -39.81 -26.84 20.70
C LYS A 257 -38.34 -27.24 20.61
N VAL A 258 -37.66 -27.25 21.75
CA VAL A 258 -36.36 -27.92 21.88
C VAL A 258 -36.59 -29.40 21.55
N SER A 259 -35.84 -29.96 20.60
CA SER A 259 -35.96 -31.38 20.29
C SER A 259 -35.70 -32.20 21.54
N ASP A 260 -36.38 -33.34 21.69
CA ASP A 260 -36.27 -34.15 22.91
C ASP A 260 -34.83 -34.65 23.11
N GLU A 261 -34.09 -34.89 22.03
CA GLU A 261 -32.64 -35.20 22.05
C GLU A 261 -31.79 -34.08 22.70
N LEU A 262 -32.16 -32.81 22.50
CA LEU A 262 -31.45 -31.68 23.10
C LEU A 262 -31.86 -31.44 24.56
N LYS A 263 -33.06 -31.86 24.98
CA LYS A 263 -33.49 -31.74 26.38
C LYS A 263 -32.63 -32.61 27.29
N ASP A 264 -32.35 -33.85 26.87
CA ASP A 264 -31.52 -34.78 27.64
C ASP A 264 -30.08 -34.27 27.78
N LEU A 265 -29.52 -33.68 26.71
CA LEU A 265 -28.21 -33.03 26.71
C LEU A 265 -28.12 -31.80 27.63
N ILE A 266 -29.18 -31.00 27.72
CA ILE A 266 -29.23 -29.83 28.61
C ILE A 266 -29.31 -30.28 30.08
N ILE A 267 -30.13 -31.29 30.40
CA ILE A 267 -30.26 -31.83 31.76
C ILE A 267 -28.92 -32.41 32.24
N THR A 268 -28.22 -33.13 31.35
CA THR A 268 -26.90 -33.71 31.68
C THR A 268 -25.86 -32.63 32.00
N ASN A 269 -25.83 -31.53 31.23
CA ASN A 269 -24.87 -30.44 31.46
C ASN A 269 -25.18 -29.57 32.69
N GLN A 270 -26.45 -29.40 33.06
CA GLN A 270 -26.83 -28.71 34.30
C GLN A 270 -26.44 -29.52 35.54
N SER A 271 -26.53 -30.85 35.46
CA SER A 271 -26.10 -31.76 36.52
C SER A 271 -24.58 -31.71 36.74
N SER A 272 -23.80 -31.63 35.65
CA SER A 272 -22.33 -31.52 35.70
C SER A 272 -21.83 -30.17 36.22
N THR A 273 -22.57 -29.08 35.98
CA THR A 273 -22.21 -27.75 36.50
C THR A 273 -22.51 -27.59 37.98
N ALA A 274 -23.56 -28.25 38.50
CA ALA A 274 -23.85 -28.28 39.92
C ALA A 274 -22.78 -29.01 40.75
N GLN A 275 -22.16 -30.06 40.21
CA GLN A 275 -21.07 -30.78 40.91
C GLN A 275 -19.74 -30.02 40.95
N ASN A 276 -19.49 -29.12 39.99
CA ASN A 276 -18.27 -28.30 39.97
C ASN A 276 -18.35 -27.06 40.87
N SER A 277 -19.56 -26.59 41.22
CA SER A 277 -19.73 -25.46 42.14
C SER A 277 -19.59 -25.81 43.62
N SER A 278 -19.63 -27.10 43.99
CA SER A 278 -19.46 -27.55 45.39
C SER A 278 -18.00 -27.69 45.84
N GLY A 279 -17.01 -27.43 44.97
CA GLY A 279 -15.59 -27.67 45.24
C GLY A 279 -14.76 -26.44 45.62
N ILE A 280 -15.30 -25.22 45.60
CA ILE A 280 -14.55 -24.00 45.93
C ILE A 280 -14.89 -23.57 47.35
N ASN A 281 -14.35 -24.32 48.32
CA ASN A 281 -14.33 -23.91 49.72
C ASN A 281 -13.19 -22.88 49.86
N ILE A 282 -13.54 -21.60 49.83
CA ILE A 282 -12.59 -20.50 50.06
C ILE A 282 -12.23 -20.53 51.54
N HIS A 283 -11.07 -21.10 51.88
CA HIS A 283 -10.46 -20.93 53.19
C HIS A 283 -10.03 -19.46 53.31
N THR A 284 -10.88 -18.64 53.93
CA THR A 284 -10.47 -17.35 54.48
C THR A 284 -9.58 -17.62 55.68
N ALA A 285 -8.27 -17.38 55.51
CA ALA A 285 -7.34 -17.31 56.63
C ALA A 285 -7.57 -15.97 57.36
N GLU A 286 -8.15 -16.05 58.55
CA GLU A 286 -8.08 -15.00 59.55
C GLU A 286 -6.61 -14.80 59.94
N HIS A 287 -6.13 -13.57 59.79
CA HIS A 287 -4.85 -13.14 60.28
C HIS A 287 -5.12 -12.33 61.55
N ASP A 288 -5.04 -13.01 62.69
CA ASP A 288 -4.91 -12.40 64.00
C ASP A 288 -3.43 -12.33 64.38
N GLN A 289 -3.06 -11.17 64.96
CA GLN A 289 -1.79 -10.74 65.56
C GLN A 289 -0.79 -10.01 64.67
#